data_AF-A0AAD5LQH6-F1
#
_entry.id   AF-A0AAD5LQH6-F1
#
_cell.length_a   1.000
_cell.length_b   1.000
_cell.length_c   1.000
_cell.angle_alpha   90.00
_cell.angle_beta   90.00
_cell.angle_gamma   90.00
#
_symmetry.space_group_name_H-M   'P 1'
#
loop_
_entity.id
_entity.type
_entity.pdbx_description
1 polymer ?
#
loop_
_entity_poly.entity_id
_entity_poly.type
_entity_poly.pdbx_seq_one_letter_code
_entity_poly.pdbx_strand_id
1 'polypeptide(L)'
;MPDSLHSVYVKWIHYCHQLIKNFSNTTSNDSLSFRDFESQWKCVNFKLIFCEHSIEELSALVSELFNVGKNFLFSQQPLASRVGGLYLLYVLYFGQLTRNKICLTLNELKELIAFLDELNKRNMSEQQFLFYKLFLKKAFDFSSTPNQFVSQKHQSEEDADIIGNLLDSCKCGLLQSHGLSIDELDNLEKKLNKYQEIKSQIPGFCDSKSQSAATNDLFVSEFQ
;
A
#
# COMPACT_ATOMS: atom_id res chain seq x y z
N MET A 1 6.39 -15.84 28.15
CA MET A 1 5.51 -16.46 27.14
C MET A 1 5.62 -15.65 25.85
N PRO A 2 6.66 -15.86 25.01
CA PRO A 2 6.84 -15.17 23.73
C PRO A 2 6.36 -15.98 22.50
N ASP A 3 6.00 -17.26 22.69
CA ASP A 3 5.77 -18.20 21.58
C ASP A 3 4.48 -17.93 20.77
N SER A 4 3.55 -17.13 21.29
CA SER A 4 2.28 -16.81 20.61
C SER A 4 2.45 -15.75 19.51
N LEU A 5 3.19 -14.67 19.76
CA LEU A 5 3.40 -13.57 18.81
C LEU A 5 4.21 -14.00 17.58
N HIS A 6 5.30 -14.74 17.81
CA HIS A 6 6.11 -15.27 16.71
C HIS A 6 5.30 -16.22 15.81
N SER A 7 4.47 -17.07 16.42
CA SER A 7 3.57 -17.96 15.69
C SER A 7 2.55 -17.21 14.81
N VAL A 8 1.99 -16.11 15.33
CA VAL A 8 1.06 -15.26 14.57
C VAL A 8 1.76 -14.56 13.39
N TYR A 9 2.97 -14.03 13.59
CA TYR A 9 3.74 -13.35 12.53
C TYR A 9 4.07 -14.31 11.39
N VAL A 10 4.57 -15.49 11.74
CA VAL A 10 4.88 -16.56 10.78
C VAL A 10 3.63 -16.96 10.00
N LYS A 11 2.47 -17.05 10.66
CA LYS A 11 1.20 -17.38 10.01
C LYS A 11 0.79 -16.35 8.96
N TRP A 12 0.88 -15.05 9.27
CA TRP A 12 0.50 -13.99 8.33
C TRP A 12 1.48 -13.84 7.16
N ILE A 13 2.78 -13.95 7.43
CA ILE A 13 3.80 -14.03 6.38
C ILE A 13 3.51 -15.20 5.46
N HIS A 14 3.22 -16.39 6.01
CA HIS A 14 2.86 -17.57 5.24
C HIS A 14 1.61 -17.34 4.37
N TYR A 15 0.58 -16.67 4.90
CA TYR A 15 -0.61 -16.33 4.12
C TYR A 15 -0.30 -15.40 2.96
N CYS A 16 0.54 -14.38 3.14
CA CYS A 16 0.95 -13.50 2.05
C CYS A 16 1.70 -14.26 0.95
N HIS A 17 2.59 -15.21 1.32
CA HIS A 17 3.24 -16.08 0.35
C HIS A 17 2.26 -16.99 -0.39
N GLN A 18 1.31 -17.60 0.31
CA GLN A 18 0.26 -18.43 -0.27
C GLN A 18 -0.62 -17.63 -1.24
N LEU A 19 -1.03 -16.42 -0.84
CA LEU A 19 -1.85 -15.53 -1.65
C LEU A 19 -1.18 -15.21 -2.99
N ILE A 20 0.08 -14.77 -2.96
CA ILE A 20 0.79 -14.42 -4.19
C ILE A 20 0.99 -15.66 -5.06
N LYS A 21 1.35 -16.81 -4.47
CA LYS A 21 1.47 -18.07 -5.22
C LYS A 21 0.16 -18.49 -5.87
N ASN A 22 -0.95 -18.40 -5.15
CA ASN A 22 -2.27 -18.73 -5.68
C ASN A 22 -2.65 -17.78 -6.81
N PHE A 23 -2.49 -16.47 -6.62
CA PHE A 23 -2.69 -15.48 -7.67
C PHE A 23 -1.85 -15.78 -8.92
N SER A 24 -0.55 -16.07 -8.76
CA SER A 24 0.33 -16.40 -9.88
C SER A 24 -0.05 -17.70 -10.59
N ASN A 25 -0.60 -18.69 -9.89
CA ASN A 25 -0.99 -19.98 -10.46
C ASN A 25 -2.36 -19.92 -11.15
N THR A 26 -3.29 -19.12 -10.64
CA THR A 26 -4.66 -19.03 -11.17
C THR A 26 -4.79 -18.11 -12.38
N THR A 27 -3.83 -17.20 -12.56
CA THR A 27 -3.96 -16.11 -13.52
C THR A 27 -3.08 -16.37 -14.74
N SER A 28 -3.64 -16.19 -15.94
CA SER A 28 -2.83 -16.21 -17.16
C SER A 28 -2.00 -14.93 -17.25
N ASN A 29 -0.83 -14.99 -17.87
CA ASN A 29 0.05 -13.83 -18.04
C ASN A 29 -0.63 -12.62 -18.72
N ASP A 30 -1.71 -12.85 -19.46
CA ASP A 30 -2.47 -11.83 -20.19
C ASP A 30 -3.60 -11.19 -19.37
N SER A 31 -3.95 -11.73 -18.19
CA SER A 31 -5.11 -11.28 -17.40
C SER A 31 -4.78 -11.01 -15.93
N LEU A 32 -3.69 -10.31 -15.65
CA LEU A 32 -3.26 -9.96 -14.29
C LEU A 32 -4.14 -8.85 -13.68
N SER A 33 -5.41 -9.09 -13.35
CA SER A 33 -6.28 -8.06 -12.77
C SER A 33 -6.15 -7.95 -11.25
N PHE A 34 -6.21 -6.72 -10.74
CA PHE A 34 -6.31 -6.44 -9.32
C PHE A 34 -7.59 -7.03 -8.70
N ARG A 35 -8.68 -7.14 -9.47
CA ARG A 35 -9.93 -7.75 -8.98
C ARG A 35 -9.72 -9.20 -8.55
N ASP A 36 -8.97 -9.97 -9.33
CA ASP A 36 -8.73 -11.38 -9.05
C ASP A 36 -7.88 -11.53 -7.78
N PHE A 37 -6.85 -10.68 -7.64
CA PHE A 37 -6.08 -10.59 -6.41
C PHE A 37 -6.94 -10.19 -5.20
N GLU A 38 -7.77 -9.16 -5.35
CA GLU A 38 -8.62 -8.63 -4.28
C GLU A 38 -9.62 -9.69 -3.78
N SER A 39 -10.15 -10.52 -4.69
CA SER A 39 -11.06 -11.61 -4.34
C SER A 39 -10.40 -12.62 -3.39
N GLN A 40 -9.14 -12.97 -3.65
CA GLN A 40 -8.36 -13.88 -2.80
C GLN A 40 -7.94 -13.20 -1.49
N TRP A 41 -7.59 -11.91 -1.53
CA TRP A 41 -7.26 -11.12 -0.34
C TRP A 41 -8.42 -11.02 0.66
N LYS A 42 -9.65 -10.80 0.16
CA LYS A 42 -10.85 -10.68 1.00
C LYS A 42 -11.13 -11.96 1.80
N CYS A 43 -10.86 -13.12 1.22
CA CYS A 43 -11.03 -14.41 1.91
C CYS A 43 -10.11 -14.57 3.14
N VAL A 44 -8.99 -13.84 3.18
CA VAL A 44 -7.97 -13.94 4.22
C VAL A 44 -8.34 -13.10 5.47
N ASN A 45 -9.43 -12.33 5.44
CA ASN A 45 -9.92 -11.51 6.58
C ASN A 45 -8.80 -10.73 7.28
N PHE A 46 -7.95 -10.06 6.51
CA PHE A 46 -6.76 -9.35 7.01
C PHE A 46 -7.05 -8.33 8.12
N LYS A 47 -8.28 -7.81 8.20
CA LYS A 47 -8.74 -6.94 9.30
C LYS A 47 -8.55 -7.57 10.69
N LEU A 48 -8.55 -8.90 10.77
CA LEU A 48 -8.32 -9.65 12.00
C LEU A 48 -6.87 -9.57 12.49
N ILE A 49 -5.90 -9.18 11.66
CA ILE A 49 -4.53 -8.86 12.11
C ILE A 49 -4.55 -7.76 13.16
N PHE A 50 -5.49 -6.82 13.06
CA PHE A 50 -5.50 -5.66 13.94
C PHE A 50 -6.24 -5.90 15.25
N CYS A 51 -6.86 -7.07 15.42
CA CYS A 51 -7.44 -7.47 16.68
C CYS A 51 -6.33 -8.05 17.56
N GLU A 52 -6.22 -7.59 18.81
CA GLU A 52 -5.35 -8.15 19.86
C GLU A 52 -3.88 -7.72 19.92
N HIS A 53 -3.41 -6.82 19.05
CA HIS A 53 -2.00 -6.37 19.06
C HIS A 53 -1.82 -4.88 19.41
N SER A 54 -0.71 -4.56 20.07
CA SER A 54 -0.29 -3.17 20.29
C SER A 54 0.11 -2.49 18.98
N ILE A 55 0.13 -1.15 18.96
CA ILE A 55 0.47 -0.38 17.76
C ILE A 55 1.93 -0.63 17.35
N GLU A 56 2.83 -0.82 18.31
CA GLU A 56 4.25 -1.12 18.09
C GLU A 56 4.45 -2.51 17.45
N GLU A 57 3.75 -3.53 17.95
CA GLU A 57 3.79 -4.88 17.37
C GLU A 57 3.22 -4.89 15.96
N LEU A 58 2.08 -4.23 15.75
CA LEU A 58 1.48 -4.06 14.43
C LEU A 58 2.43 -3.35 13.47
N SER A 59 3.17 -2.35 13.94
CA SER A 59 4.15 -1.65 13.13
C SER A 59 5.29 -2.57 12.69
N ALA A 60 5.84 -3.37 13.61
CA ALA A 60 6.86 -4.36 13.26
C ALA A 60 6.32 -5.40 12.26
N LEU A 61 5.11 -5.92 12.49
CA LEU A 61 4.47 -6.88 11.59
C LEU A 61 4.23 -6.29 10.19
N VAL A 62 3.67 -5.08 10.10
CA VAL A 62 3.40 -4.42 8.80
C VAL A 62 4.70 -4.21 8.01
N SER A 63 5.79 -3.83 8.70
CA SER A 63 7.10 -3.70 8.05
C SER A 63 7.62 -5.04 7.50
N GLU A 64 7.45 -6.14 8.24
CA GLU A 64 7.76 -7.49 7.73
C GLU A 64 6.87 -7.90 6.55
N LEU A 65 5.58 -7.58 6.59
CA LEU A 65 4.67 -7.85 5.48
C LEU A 65 5.02 -7.02 4.24
N PHE A 66 5.49 -5.78 4.39
CA PHE A 66 6.05 -5.01 3.29
C PHE A 66 7.31 -5.69 2.73
N ASN A 67 8.20 -6.22 3.57
CA ASN A 67 9.36 -6.98 3.11
C ASN A 67 8.94 -8.21 2.28
N VAL A 68 7.87 -8.90 2.65
CA VAL A 68 7.31 -9.99 1.81
C VAL A 68 6.89 -9.47 0.43
N GLY A 69 6.13 -8.38 0.37
CA GLY A 69 5.70 -7.77 -0.91
C GLY A 69 6.87 -7.33 -1.77
N LYS A 70 7.88 -6.67 -1.17
CA LYS A 70 9.12 -6.27 -1.84
C LYS A 70 9.88 -7.47 -2.38
N ASN A 71 10.03 -8.53 -1.60
CA ASN A 71 10.70 -9.75 -2.04
C ASN A 71 10.07 -10.30 -3.30
N PHE A 72 8.74 -10.35 -3.41
CA PHE A 72 8.08 -10.79 -4.65
C PHE A 72 8.22 -9.80 -5.80
N LEU A 73 8.18 -8.50 -5.54
CA LEU A 73 8.27 -7.45 -6.55
C LEU A 73 9.65 -7.38 -7.22
N PHE A 74 10.70 -7.56 -6.42
CA PHE A 74 12.10 -7.31 -6.77
C PHE A 74 12.91 -8.56 -7.06
N SER A 75 12.47 -9.74 -6.58
CA SER A 75 13.15 -10.99 -6.94
C SER A 75 12.93 -11.36 -8.42
N GLN A 76 13.81 -12.25 -8.94
CA GLN A 76 13.72 -12.84 -10.28
C GLN A 76 12.53 -13.82 -10.40
N GLN A 77 11.32 -13.32 -10.14
CA GLN A 77 10.08 -14.07 -10.19
C GLN A 77 9.35 -13.80 -11.51
N PRO A 78 8.42 -14.68 -11.90
CA PRO A 78 7.52 -14.40 -13.02
C PRO A 78 6.77 -13.08 -12.83
N LEU A 79 6.40 -12.45 -13.95
CA LEU A 79 5.66 -11.18 -13.96
C LEU A 79 4.42 -11.21 -13.05
N ALA A 80 3.67 -12.31 -13.06
CA ALA A 80 2.49 -12.49 -12.22
C ALA A 80 2.80 -12.35 -10.72
N SER A 81 3.90 -12.96 -10.26
CA SER A 81 4.33 -12.86 -8.86
C SER A 81 4.80 -11.46 -8.50
N ARG A 82 5.48 -10.77 -9.42
CA ARG A 82 5.93 -9.38 -9.21
C ARG A 82 4.74 -8.42 -9.13
N VAL A 83 3.75 -8.59 -10.01
CA VAL A 83 2.47 -7.86 -9.95
C VAL A 83 1.72 -8.18 -8.66
N GLY A 84 1.68 -9.44 -8.23
CA GLY A 84 1.12 -9.84 -6.94
C GLY A 84 1.83 -9.17 -5.76
N GLY A 85 3.16 -9.00 -5.83
CA GLY A 85 3.94 -8.22 -4.88
C GLY A 85 3.51 -6.74 -4.81
N LEU A 86 3.34 -6.09 -5.97
CA LEU A 86 2.82 -4.72 -6.05
C LEU A 86 1.42 -4.60 -5.44
N TYR A 87 0.52 -5.54 -5.76
CA TYR A 87 -0.83 -5.55 -5.22
C TYR A 87 -0.84 -5.78 -3.71
N LEU A 88 0.03 -6.65 -3.20
CA LEU A 88 0.19 -6.86 -1.77
C LEU A 88 0.65 -5.58 -1.07
N LEU A 89 1.68 -4.90 -1.58
CA LEU A 89 2.13 -3.61 -1.04
C LEU A 89 1.00 -2.57 -1.04
N TYR A 90 0.21 -2.53 -2.12
CA TYR A 90 -0.95 -1.65 -2.24
C TYR A 90 -2.00 -1.90 -1.16
N VAL A 91 -2.48 -3.14 -1.01
CA VAL A 91 -3.54 -3.45 -0.04
C VAL A 91 -3.05 -3.33 1.41
N LEU A 92 -1.78 -3.63 1.67
CA LEU A 92 -1.18 -3.45 2.99
C LEU A 92 -1.09 -1.96 3.36
N TYR A 93 -0.61 -1.12 2.44
CA TYR A 93 -0.42 0.30 2.71
C TYR A 93 -1.73 1.04 2.97
N PHE A 94 -2.79 0.72 2.23
CA PHE A 94 -4.11 1.33 2.44
C PHE A 94 -4.94 0.63 3.52
N GLY A 95 -4.59 -0.60 3.88
CA GLY A 95 -5.31 -1.40 4.87
C GLY A 95 -4.73 -1.34 6.29
N GLN A 96 -3.48 -0.90 6.46
CA GLN A 96 -2.85 -0.78 7.77
C GLN A 96 -3.56 0.23 8.67
N LEU A 97 -3.58 -0.04 9.98
CA LEU A 97 -3.96 0.93 11.01
C LEU A 97 -2.77 1.77 11.49
N THR A 98 -1.56 1.35 11.11
CA THR A 98 -0.30 2.06 11.36
C THR A 98 -0.03 3.10 10.28
N ARG A 99 1.01 3.92 10.46
CA ARG A 99 1.45 4.93 9.48
C ARG A 99 2.78 4.53 8.83
N ASN A 100 3.01 3.24 8.65
CA ASN A 100 4.28 2.74 8.16
C ASN A 100 4.43 3.03 6.67
N LYS A 101 5.66 3.38 6.29
CA LYS A 101 6.05 3.55 4.89
C LYS A 101 6.74 2.29 4.39
N ILE A 102 6.73 2.13 3.07
CA ILE A 102 7.46 1.09 2.35
C ILE A 102 8.89 1.59 2.18
N CYS A 103 9.81 1.07 2.99
CA CYS A 103 11.22 1.43 2.90
C CYS A 103 11.87 0.75 1.68
N LEU A 104 12.43 1.56 0.78
CA LEU A 104 13.17 1.11 -0.40
C LEU A 104 14.64 1.52 -0.28
N THR A 105 15.52 0.56 -0.53
CA THR A 105 16.94 0.81 -0.80
C THR A 105 17.16 1.38 -2.19
N LEU A 106 18.32 1.97 -2.44
CA LEU A 106 18.68 2.47 -3.77
C LEU A 106 18.63 1.38 -4.84
N ASN A 107 18.99 0.13 -4.51
CA ASN A 107 18.91 -0.98 -5.43
C ASN A 107 17.45 -1.37 -5.73
N GLU A 108 16.62 -1.49 -4.68
CA GLU A 108 15.19 -1.76 -4.84
C GLU A 108 14.48 -0.66 -5.64
N LEU A 109 14.91 0.61 -5.48
CA LEU A 109 14.40 1.71 -6.29
C LEU A 109 14.77 1.52 -7.78
N LYS A 110 16.02 1.17 -8.10
CA LYS A 110 16.41 0.90 -9.50
C LYS A 110 15.61 -0.25 -10.10
N GLU A 111 15.40 -1.32 -9.33
CA GLU A 111 14.59 -2.46 -9.76
C GLU A 111 13.11 -2.11 -9.92
N LEU A 112 12.58 -1.24 -9.06
CA LEU A 112 11.23 -0.69 -9.18
C LEU A 112 11.06 0.10 -10.48
N ILE A 113 12.03 0.93 -10.83
CA ILE A 113 12.00 1.73 -12.05
C ILE A 113 12.04 0.83 -13.29
N ALA A 114 12.94 -0.16 -13.30
CA ALA A 114 12.99 -1.15 -14.36
C ALA A 114 11.68 -1.94 -14.49
N PHE A 115 11.01 -2.24 -13.36
CA PHE A 115 9.70 -2.87 -13.37
C PHE A 115 8.62 -1.98 -13.99
N LEU A 116 8.59 -0.69 -13.66
CA LEU A 116 7.63 0.27 -14.24
C LEU A 116 7.82 0.42 -15.74
N ASP A 117 9.06 0.44 -16.21
CA ASP A 117 9.38 0.44 -17.64
C ASP A 117 8.87 -0.83 -18.35
N GLU A 118 8.99 -1.99 -17.69
CA GLU A 118 8.43 -3.24 -18.19
C GLU A 118 6.90 -3.19 -18.28
N LEU A 119 6.23 -2.69 -17.24
CA LEU A 119 4.77 -2.51 -17.24
C LEU A 119 4.33 -1.57 -18.36
N ASN A 120 5.11 -0.51 -18.62
CA ASN A 120 4.83 0.44 -19.70
C ASN A 120 4.93 -0.21 -21.08
N LYS A 121 5.99 -0.97 -21.32
CA LYS A 121 6.17 -1.70 -22.60
C LYS A 121 5.07 -2.74 -22.84
N ARG A 122 4.46 -3.27 -21.77
CA ARG A 122 3.38 -4.25 -21.83
C ARG A 122 1.97 -3.63 -21.76
N ASN A 123 1.84 -2.30 -21.75
CA ASN A 123 0.56 -1.57 -21.62
C ASN A 123 -0.27 -1.97 -20.39
N MET A 124 0.39 -2.25 -19.27
CA MET A 124 -0.23 -2.70 -18.02
C MET A 124 -0.69 -1.51 -17.16
N SER A 125 -1.70 -0.79 -17.63
CA SER A 125 -2.16 0.49 -17.07
C SER A 125 -2.74 0.39 -15.66
N GLU A 126 -3.38 -0.73 -15.31
CA GLU A 126 -3.93 -0.94 -13.96
C GLU A 126 -2.82 -0.97 -12.90
N GLN A 127 -1.74 -1.71 -13.16
CA GLN A 127 -0.60 -1.85 -12.27
C GLN A 127 0.14 -0.53 -12.12
N GLN A 128 0.32 0.19 -13.23
CA GLN A 128 0.86 1.55 -13.21
C GLN A 128 -0.01 2.47 -12.33
N PHE A 129 -1.33 2.43 -12.49
CA PHE A 129 -2.26 3.21 -11.67
C PHE A 129 -2.11 2.92 -10.17
N LEU A 130 -2.03 1.65 -9.78
CA LEU A 130 -1.84 1.26 -8.38
C LEU A 130 -0.50 1.77 -7.84
N PHE A 131 0.57 1.68 -8.63
CA PHE A 131 1.85 2.26 -8.27
C PHE A 131 1.76 3.78 -8.08
N TYR A 132 1.14 4.52 -9.00
CA TYR A 132 1.00 5.98 -8.85
C TYR A 132 0.22 6.34 -7.60
N LYS A 133 -0.83 5.59 -7.29
CA LYS A 133 -1.62 5.86 -6.08
C LYS A 133 -0.76 5.72 -4.82
N LEU A 134 0.13 4.72 -4.75
CA LEU A 134 1.11 4.59 -3.67
C LEU A 134 2.08 5.77 -3.65
N PHE A 135 2.59 6.14 -4.83
CA PHE A 135 3.54 7.23 -4.97
C PHE A 135 2.97 8.59 -4.53
N LEU A 136 1.79 8.97 -5.02
CA LEU A 136 1.09 10.21 -4.67
C LEU A 136 0.75 10.27 -3.18
N LYS A 137 0.45 9.12 -2.57
CA LYS A 137 0.21 9.03 -1.13
C LYS A 137 1.48 8.98 -0.28
N LYS A 138 2.66 9.20 -0.89
CA LYS A 138 3.96 9.23 -0.21
C LYS A 138 4.20 7.94 0.58
N ALA A 139 3.79 6.81 -0.01
CA ALA A 139 3.88 5.50 0.61
C ALA A 139 5.34 5.02 0.77
N PHE A 140 6.25 5.52 -0.07
CA PHE A 140 7.64 5.10 -0.06
C PHE A 140 8.51 5.98 0.83
N ASP A 141 9.43 5.35 1.54
CA ASP A 141 10.55 6.00 2.21
C ASP A 141 11.85 5.48 1.60
N PHE A 142 12.75 6.37 1.23
CA PHE A 142 14.01 5.96 0.61
C PHE A 142 15.08 5.95 1.70
N SER A 143 15.67 4.78 1.96
CA SER A 143 16.71 4.59 2.98
C SER A 143 17.95 3.99 2.33
N SER A 144 19.15 4.48 2.66
CA SER A 144 20.40 3.88 2.15
C SER A 144 20.69 2.51 2.79
N THR A 145 20.00 2.13 3.88
CA THR A 145 20.21 0.83 4.56
C THR A 145 18.93 -0.01 4.66
N PRO A 146 19.00 -1.33 4.37
CA PRO A 146 17.83 -2.23 4.33
C PRO A 146 17.25 -2.59 5.70
N ASN A 147 17.87 -2.19 6.80
CA ASN A 147 17.38 -2.46 8.15
C ASN A 147 17.99 -1.46 9.13
N GLN A 148 17.23 -0.46 9.56
CA GLN A 148 17.43 0.21 10.84
C GLN A 148 16.20 1.04 11.20
N PHE A 149 15.45 0.56 12.18
CA PHE A 149 14.86 1.46 13.15
C PHE A 149 16.05 2.18 13.80
N VAL A 150 16.18 3.50 13.59
CA VAL A 150 16.94 4.52 14.35
C VAL A 150 17.60 5.53 13.42
N SER A 151 17.21 6.80 13.63
CA SER A 151 17.87 8.06 13.24
C SER A 151 18.26 8.26 11.77
N GLN A 152 17.37 8.96 11.07
CA GLN A 152 17.72 9.85 9.97
C GLN A 152 18.91 10.75 10.38
N LYS A 153 20.05 10.66 9.67
CA LYS A 153 20.97 11.80 9.50
C LYS A 153 22.16 11.63 8.55
N HIS A 154 22.35 10.50 7.87
CA HIS A 154 23.44 10.37 6.91
C HIS A 154 22.98 9.69 5.61
N GLN A 155 22.18 10.40 4.82
CA GLN A 155 22.17 10.17 3.36
C GLN A 155 23.20 11.14 2.76
N SER A 156 24.08 10.64 1.90
CA SER A 156 24.96 11.51 1.12
C SER A 156 24.10 12.36 0.18
N GLU A 157 24.47 13.63 -0.03
CA GLU A 157 23.77 14.52 -0.95
C GLU A 157 23.69 13.90 -2.37
N GLU A 158 24.72 13.14 -2.76
CA GLU A 158 24.78 12.40 -4.02
C GLU A 158 23.67 11.35 -4.17
N ASP A 159 23.36 10.58 -3.12
CA ASP A 159 22.29 9.57 -3.16
C ASP A 159 20.91 10.23 -3.28
N ALA A 160 20.70 11.35 -2.60
CA ALA A 160 19.45 12.11 -2.64
C ALA A 160 19.18 12.68 -4.04
N ASP A 161 20.22 13.22 -4.69
CA ASP A 161 20.13 13.73 -6.06
C ASP A 161 19.87 12.61 -7.07
N ILE A 162 20.48 11.44 -6.90
CA ILE A 162 20.22 10.27 -7.75
C ILE A 162 18.76 9.81 -7.59
N ILE A 163 18.25 9.73 -6.36
CA ILE A 163 16.86 9.36 -6.08
C ILE A 163 15.90 10.39 -6.70
N GLY A 164 16.17 11.69 -6.55
CA GLY A 164 15.38 12.77 -7.14
C GLY A 164 15.30 12.67 -8.66
N ASN A 165 16.46 12.54 -9.32
CA ASN A 165 16.55 12.42 -10.78
C ASN A 165 15.85 11.16 -11.32
N LEU A 166 16.01 10.03 -10.63
CA LEU A 166 15.33 8.77 -10.97
C LEU A 166 13.81 8.91 -10.86
N LEU A 167 13.34 9.57 -9.80
CA LEU A 167 11.93 9.79 -9.55
C LEU A 167 11.31 10.77 -10.54
N ASP A 168 12.04 11.82 -10.90
CA ASP A 168 11.61 12.79 -11.90
C ASP A 168 11.61 12.19 -13.31
N SER A 169 12.56 11.31 -13.63
CA SER A 169 12.53 10.49 -14.85
C SER A 169 11.27 9.62 -14.90
N CYS A 170 10.93 8.94 -13.79
CA CYS A 170 9.68 8.20 -13.70
C CYS A 170 8.48 9.11 -13.91
N LYS A 171 8.35 10.22 -13.18
CA LYS A 171 7.23 11.16 -13.38
C LYS A 171 7.10 11.57 -14.86
N CYS A 172 8.20 11.95 -15.53
CA CYS A 172 8.20 12.42 -16.90
C CYS A 172 7.81 11.34 -17.93
N GLY A 173 8.40 10.15 -17.86
CA GLY A 173 8.06 9.05 -18.79
C GLY A 173 6.64 8.51 -18.61
N LEU A 174 6.10 8.63 -17.40
CA LEU A 174 4.81 8.11 -16.97
C LEU A 174 3.62 9.06 -17.27
N LEU A 175 3.85 10.37 -17.26
CA LEU A 175 2.84 11.38 -17.64
C LEU A 175 2.64 11.44 -19.16
N GLN A 176 3.71 11.17 -19.93
CA GLN A 176 3.67 11.18 -21.39
C GLN A 176 2.93 9.98 -21.98
N SER A 177 2.93 8.80 -21.33
CA SER A 177 2.29 7.60 -21.87
C SER A 177 0.76 7.58 -21.74
N HIS A 178 0.19 8.36 -20.83
CA HIS A 178 -1.27 8.45 -20.60
C HIS A 178 -1.87 9.82 -20.91
N GLY A 179 -1.06 10.76 -21.42
CA GLY A 179 -1.52 12.12 -21.76
C GLY A 179 -2.02 12.94 -20.57
N LEU A 180 -1.67 12.53 -19.34
CA LEU A 180 -2.07 13.22 -18.11
C LEU A 180 -0.94 14.15 -17.69
N SER A 181 -1.23 15.45 -17.58
CA SER A 181 -0.28 16.43 -17.05
C SER A 181 -0.21 16.34 -15.52
N ILE A 182 0.95 16.68 -14.95
CA ILE A 182 1.14 16.86 -13.51
C ILE A 182 0.10 17.84 -12.94
N ASP A 183 -0.24 18.86 -13.74
CA ASP A 183 -1.24 19.86 -13.37
C ASP A 183 -2.64 19.26 -13.26
N GLU A 184 -2.98 18.25 -14.06
CA GLU A 184 -4.29 17.60 -14.05
C GLU A 184 -4.46 16.70 -12.84
N LEU A 185 -3.39 16.01 -12.43
CA LEU A 185 -3.34 15.16 -11.25
C LEU A 185 -3.43 15.97 -9.96
N ASP A 186 -2.67 17.07 -9.85
CA ASP A 186 -2.78 18.02 -8.74
C ASP A 186 -4.16 18.67 -8.69
N ASN A 187 -4.76 18.97 -9.84
CA ASN A 187 -6.11 19.53 -9.92
C ASN A 187 -7.17 18.50 -9.51
N LEU A 188 -6.95 17.21 -9.81
CA LEU A 188 -7.82 16.12 -9.37
C LEU A 188 -7.73 15.90 -7.86
N GLU A 189 -6.53 15.93 -7.28
CA GLU A 189 -6.33 15.85 -5.83
C GLU A 189 -6.96 17.04 -5.11
N LYS A 190 -6.78 18.27 -5.63
CA LYS A 190 -7.47 19.46 -5.12
C LYS A 190 -8.99 19.31 -5.18
N LYS A 191 -9.55 18.80 -6.28
CA LYS A 191 -10.99 18.53 -6.41
C LYS A 191 -11.47 17.47 -5.42
N LEU A 192 -10.72 16.39 -5.23
CA LEU A 192 -11.06 15.33 -4.28
C LEU A 192 -11.07 15.85 -2.84
N ASN A 193 -10.05 16.61 -2.45
CA ASN A 193 -9.96 17.21 -1.12
C ASN A 193 -11.12 18.18 -0.87
N LYS A 194 -11.45 19.01 -1.87
CA LYS A 194 -12.60 19.90 -1.80
C LYS A 194 -13.93 19.14 -1.72
N TYR A 195 -14.06 18.04 -2.45
CA TYR A 195 -15.24 17.17 -2.33
C TYR A 195 -15.35 16.56 -0.92
N GLN A 196 -14.25 16.10 -0.34
CA GLN A 196 -14.23 15.56 1.03
C GLN A 196 -14.57 16.63 2.08
N GLU A 197 -14.09 17.85 1.88
CA GLU A 197 -14.42 19.01 2.72
C GLU A 197 -15.91 19.37 2.61
N ILE A 198 -16.47 19.42 1.41
CA ILE A 198 -17.90 19.69 1.22
C ILE A 198 -18.73 18.55 1.81
N LYS A 199 -18.30 17.31 1.63
CA LYS A 199 -18.97 16.12 2.18
C LYS A 199 -19.06 16.17 3.71
N SER A 200 -18.04 16.70 4.41
CA SER A 200 -18.07 16.86 5.87
C SER A 200 -18.96 18.01 6.35
N GLN A 201 -19.34 18.94 5.45
CA GLN A 201 -20.21 20.08 5.74
C GLN A 201 -21.68 19.81 5.41
N ILE A 202 -22.01 18.74 4.69
CA ILE A 202 -23.39 18.36 4.36
C ILE A 202 -24.03 17.64 5.57
N PRO A 203 -25.06 18.21 6.21
CA PRO A 203 -25.76 17.54 7.30
C PRO A 203 -26.45 16.27 6.78
N GLY A 204 -26.12 15.11 7.35
CA GLY A 204 -26.66 13.79 6.96
C GLY A 204 -25.61 12.80 6.44
N PHE A 205 -24.39 13.25 6.14
CA PHE A 205 -23.24 12.37 5.85
C PHE A 205 -22.33 12.23 7.09
N CYS A 206 -22.88 11.72 8.20
CA CYS A 206 -22.07 11.33 9.35
C CYS A 206 -21.47 9.94 9.12
N ASP A 207 -20.14 9.84 9.04
CA ASP A 207 -19.45 8.58 9.26
C ASP A 207 -19.77 8.11 10.68
N SER A 208 -20.43 6.96 10.79
CA SER A 208 -20.71 6.28 12.05
C SER A 208 -19.39 5.77 12.65
N LYS A 209 -18.66 6.66 13.31
CA LYS A 209 -17.66 6.29 14.32
C LYS A 209 -17.70 7.25 15.50
N SER A 210 -18.19 6.67 16.61
CA SER A 210 -17.82 6.91 18.01
C SER A 210 -18.89 7.61 18.84
N GLN A 211 -19.67 6.81 19.59
CA GLN A 211 -20.00 7.13 20.98
C GLN A 211 -20.02 5.82 21.78
N SER A 212 -18.95 5.61 22.55
CA SER A 212 -18.95 4.77 23.74
C SER A 212 -19.15 5.70 24.93
N ALA A 213 -20.28 5.53 25.62
CA ALA A 213 -20.42 5.50 27.09
C ALA A 213 -21.84 5.95 27.50
N ALA A 214 -22.57 5.01 28.09
CA ALA A 214 -23.45 5.15 29.27
C ALA A 214 -23.54 6.57 29.87
N THR A 215 -24.69 7.12 30.27
CA THR A 215 -25.82 6.50 31.00
C THR A 215 -27.00 7.50 31.02
N ASN A 216 -28.21 6.93 31.09
CA ASN A 216 -29.42 7.43 31.77
C ASN A 216 -30.29 8.54 31.16
N ASP A 217 -31.49 8.05 30.83
CA ASP A 217 -32.82 8.52 31.22
C ASP A 217 -33.61 9.45 30.30
N LEU A 218 -34.87 9.00 30.14
CA LEU A 218 -36.08 9.76 29.85
C LEU A 218 -36.35 10.14 28.38
N PHE A 219 -37.06 9.30 27.64
CA PHE A 219 -38.55 9.36 27.54
C PHE A 219 -39.04 8.36 26.48
N VAL A 220 -39.82 7.36 26.93
CA VAL A 220 -40.64 6.47 26.11
C VAL A 220 -42.08 6.94 26.26
N SER A 221 -42.67 7.42 25.16
CA SER A 221 -44.10 7.73 24.95
C SER A 221 -44.18 8.41 23.58
N GLU A 222 -44.92 8.05 22.56
CA GLU A 222 -46.03 7.13 22.28
C GLU A 222 -45.72 6.57 20.87
N PHE A 223 -46.17 5.38 20.46
CA PHE A 223 -47.40 5.20 19.70
C PHE A 223 -47.74 3.72 19.68
N GLN A 224 -48.92 3.40 20.19
CA GLN A 224 -49.71 2.23 19.87
C GLN A 224 -50.89 2.70 19.02
#